data_AF-A0A5B2VCN2-F1
#
_entry.id   AF-A0A5B2VCN2-F1
#
_cell.length_a   1.000
_cell.length_b   1.000
_cell.length_c   1.000
_cell.angle_alpha   90.00
_cell.angle_beta   90.00
_cell.angle_gamma   90.00
#
_symmetry.space_group_name_H-M   'P 1'
#
loop_
_entity.id
_entity.type
_entity.pdbx_description
1 polymer ?
#
loop_
_entity_poly.entity_id
_entity_poly.type
_entity_poly.pdbx_seq_one_letter_code
_entity_poly.pdbx_strand_id
1 'polypeptide(L)' 'MKVNKRTISNELHRQELISRTPRKTPLLMKRHRDARLKFVKEHKDKEYSFWEKVLWTDESKI' A
#
# COMPACT_ATOMS: atom_id res chain seq x y z
N MET A 1 -32.21 -26.21 0.27
CA MET A 1 -32.39 -24.91 0.93
C MET A 1 -31.71 -23.83 0.09
N LYS A 2 -32.43 -22.78 -0.30
CA LYS A 2 -31.86 -21.66 -1.07
C LYS A 2 -31.79 -20.45 -0.16
N VAL A 3 -30.58 -20.01 0.16
CA VAL A 3 -30.36 -18.84 1.03
C VAL A 3 -30.37 -17.58 0.16
N ASN A 4 -31.02 -16.52 0.62
CA ASN A 4 -31.05 -15.24 -0.09
C ASN A 4 -29.68 -14.55 0.02
N LYS A 5 -29.21 -13.92 -1.06
CA LYS A 5 -28.00 -13.09 -1.08
C LYS A 5 -27.99 -12.05 0.05
N ARG A 6 -29.16 -11.48 0.40
CA ARG A 6 -29.30 -10.53 1.51
C ARG A 6 -28.98 -11.15 2.86
N THR A 7 -29.43 -12.39 3.09
CA THR A 7 -29.12 -13.13 4.32
C THR A 7 -27.62 -13.38 4.45
N ILE A 8 -26.97 -13.74 3.35
CA ILE A 8 -25.51 -13.92 3.31
C ILE A 8 -24.79 -12.59 3.62
N SER A 9 -25.19 -11.49 2.98
CA SER A 9 -24.57 -10.18 3.22
C SER A 9 -24.76 -9.68 4.66
N ASN A 10 -25.95 -9.88 5.24
CA ASN A 10 -26.23 -9.50 6.61
C ASN A 10 -25.37 -10.27 7.60
N GLU A 11 -25.20 -11.58 7.38
CA GLU A 11 -24.36 -12.41 8.25
C GLU A 11 -22.88 -12.05 8.14
N LEU A 12 -22.37 -11.78 6.92
CA LEU A 12 -21.02 -11.28 6.73
C LEU A 12 -20.78 -9.96 7.49
N HIS A 13 -21.73 -9.02 7.45
CA HIS A 13 -21.62 -7.77 8.20
C HIS A 13 -21.73 -7.96 9.72
N ARG A 14 -22.56 -8.90 10.21
CA ARG A 14 -22.60 -9.26 11.63
C ARG A 14 -21.26 -9.83 12.12
N GLN A 15 -20.51 -10.46 11.23
CA GLN A 15 -19.16 -10.95 11.48
C GLN A 15 -18.06 -9.93 11.11
N GLU A 16 -18.44 -8.67 10.84
CA GLU A 16 -17.52 -7.58 10.50
C GLU A 16 -16.69 -7.81 9.21
N LEU A 17 -17.15 -8.72 8.35
CA LEU A 17 -16.54 -9.00 7.06
C LEU A 17 -17.04 -7.99 6.02
N ILE A 18 -16.15 -7.09 5.63
CA ILE A 18 -16.43 -6.02 4.66
C ILE A 18 -15.79 -6.36 3.32
N SER A 19 -16.55 -6.22 2.23
CA SER A 19 -16.00 -6.35 0.88
C SER A 19 -14.98 -5.24 0.59
N ARG A 20 -13.82 -5.60 0.05
CA ARG A 20 -12.79 -4.65 -0.40
C ARG A 20 -12.29 -5.02 -1.79
N THR A 21 -11.96 -4.01 -2.59
CA THR A 21 -11.28 -4.21 -3.86
C THR A 21 -9.77 -4.29 -3.61
N PRO A 22 -9.06 -5.32 -4.11
CA PRO A 22 -7.61 -5.40 -4.02
C PRO A 22 -6.95 -4.17 -4.66
N ARG A 23 -5.95 -3.58 -3.98
CA ARG A 23 -5.17 -2.49 -4.57
C ARG A 23 -4.18 -3.05 -5.60
N LYS A 24 -4.06 -2.38 -6.76
CA LYS A 24 -3.01 -2.67 -7.74
C LYS A 24 -1.69 -2.10 -7.24
N THR A 25 -0.86 -2.94 -6.63
CA THR A 25 0.46 -2.55 -6.12
C THR A 25 1.53 -3.48 -6.69
N PRO A 26 2.76 -2.97 -6.92
CA PRO A 26 3.87 -3.83 -7.30
C PRO A 26 4.17 -4.83 -6.18
N LEU A 27 4.41 -6.09 -6.55
CA LEU A 27 4.81 -7.12 -5.61
C LEU A 27 6.24 -6.86 -5.13
N LEU A 28 6.37 -6.50 -3.85
CA LEU A 28 7.67 -6.21 -3.26
C LEU A 28 8.30 -7.48 -2.68
N MET A 29 9.48 -7.84 -3.18
CA MET A 29 10.34 -8.82 -2.53
C MET A 29 10.81 -8.31 -1.17
N LYS A 30 11.21 -9.23 -0.28
CA LYS A 30 11.74 -8.90 1.06
C LYS A 30 12.86 -7.85 1.00
N ARG A 31 13.83 -8.03 0.09
CA ARG A 31 14.94 -7.07 -0.15
C ARG A 31 14.47 -5.64 -0.45
N HIS A 32 13.36 -5.47 -1.20
CA HIS A 32 12.84 -4.14 -1.53
C HIS A 32 12.21 -3.48 -0.30
N ARG A 33 11.52 -4.26 0.54
CA ARG A 33 10.95 -3.77 1.80
C ARG A 33 12.04 -3.34 2.77
N ASP A 34 13.07 -4.17 2.92
CA ASP A 34 14.19 -3.90 3.82
C ASP A 34 14.97 -2.65 3.38
N ALA A 35 15.26 -2.52 2.08
CA ALA A 35 15.91 -1.33 1.52
C ALA A 35 15.07 -0.06 1.71
N ARG A 36 13.76 -0.12 1.47
CA ARG A 36 12.84 1.02 1.72
C ARG A 36 12.80 1.41 3.19
N LEU A 37 12.71 0.45 4.10
CA LEU A 37 12.72 0.71 5.55
C LEU A 37 14.05 1.31 6.00
N LYS A 38 15.18 0.83 5.47
CA LYS A 38 16.51 1.39 5.75
C LYS A 38 16.59 2.84 5.28
N PHE A 39 16.18 3.11 4.05
CA PHE A 39 16.16 4.47 3.49
C PHE A 39 15.34 5.43 4.36
N VAL A 40 14.12 5.03 4.76
CA VAL A 40 13.27 5.84 5.64
C VAL A 40 13.94 6.10 6.99
N LYS A 41 14.52 5.09 7.62
CA LYS A 41 15.20 5.25 8.91
C LYS A 41 16.39 6.23 8.83
N GLU A 42 17.16 6.17 7.75
CA GLU A 42 18.34 7.04 7.54
C GLU A 42 17.96 8.50 7.23
N HIS A 43 16.80 8.71 6.61
CA HIS A 43 16.41 10.02 6.08
C HIS A 43 15.20 10.65 6.80
N LYS A 44 14.66 10.01 7.84
CA LYS A 44 13.47 10.48 8.58
C LYS A 44 13.64 11.89 9.16
N ASP A 45 14.81 12.17 9.71
CA ASP A 45 15.10 13.41 10.43
C ASP A 45 15.81 14.46 9.55
N LYS A 46 15.84 14.25 8.22
CA LYS A 46 16.42 15.22 7.28
C LYS A 46 15.49 16.42 7.15
N GLU A 47 16.08 17.61 7.24
CA GLU A 47 15.38 18.87 7.01
C GLU A 47 14.92 19.00 5.56
N TYR A 48 13.87 19.80 5.31
CA TYR A 48 13.38 20.10 3.97
C TYR A 48 14.48 20.66 3.04
N SER A 49 15.36 21.51 3.58
CA SER A 49 16.50 22.12 2.86
C SER A 49 17.45 21.11 2.22
N PHE A 50 17.53 19.88 2.77
CA PHE A 50 18.30 18.78 2.20
C PHE A 50 17.64 18.27 0.91
N TRP A 51 16.32 18.11 0.92
CA TRP A 51 15.56 17.56 -0.20
C TRP A 51 15.47 18.51 -1.39
N GLU A 52 15.49 19.83 -1.16
CA GLU A 52 15.52 20.84 -2.22
C GLU A 52 16.80 20.76 -3.08
N LYS A 53 17.89 20.24 -2.51
CA LYS A 53 19.17 20.08 -3.21
C LYS A 53 19.26 18.78 -4.00
N VAL A 54 18.27 17.88 -3.88
CA VAL A 54 18.28 16.58 -4.55
C VAL A 54 17.65 16.72 -5.94
N LEU A 55 18.46 16.44 -6.97
CA LEU A 55 17.96 16.32 -8.34
C LEU A 55 17.42 14.90 -8.57
N TRP A 56 16.12 14.78 -8.80
CA TRP A 56 15.45 13.51 -9.11
C TRP A 56 15.35 13.31 -10.63
N THR A 57 15.67 12.11 -11.09
CA THR A 57 15.55 11.73 -12.51
C THR A 57 14.86 10.38 -12.61
N ASP A 58 13.94 10.23 -13.57
CA ASP A 58 13.28 8.97 -13.90
C ASP A 58 12.99 8.93 -15.40
N GLU A 59 12.93 7.73 -15.96
CA GLU A 59 12.63 7.51 -17.37
C GLU A 59 11.20 6.96 -17.51
N SER A 60 10.40 7.55 -18.40
CA SER A 60 9.07 7.05 -18.71
C SER A 60 8.88 6.87 -20.21
N LYS A 61 8.07 5.88 -20.58
CA LYS A 61 7.69 5.66 -21.98
C LYS A 61 6.55 6.61 -22.33
N ILE A 62 6.70 7.35 -23.44
CA ILE A 62 5.65 8.17 -24.07
C ILE A 62 4.72 7.27 -24.89
#